data_AF-A0A7Z7IFG7-F1
#
_entry.id   AF-A0A7Z7IFG7-F1
#
_cell.length_a   1.000
_cell.length_b   1.000
_cell.length_c   1.000
_cell.angle_alpha   90.00
_cell.angle_beta   90.00
_cell.angle_gamma   90.00
#
_symmetry.space_group_name_H-M   'P 1'
#
loop_
_entity.id
_entity.type
_entity.pdbx_description
1 polymer ?
#
loop_
_entity_poly.entity_id
_entity_poly.type
_entity_poly.pdbx_seq_one_letter_code
_entity_poly.pdbx_strand_id
1 'polypeptide(L)'
;MSTFRQVLGLWLVPDFAGVERGEIPPPHVNYDTLDTRDVAQTLSKFNDCGEDVAISVPNDAVDQVTVQFRLTGRVAGSPQCEDFALELLNMAERTGYLDTRGCWAELHALPNRRHAPPPVLLLFVVSGDFDGVMVWSQQLRMRLGIRAADMLKQIAGDVADADYQGHLPSELAMYFGRTFGIPYRRECLVTGLASSPVPY
;
A
#
# COMPACT_ATOMS: atom_id res chain seq x y z
N MET A 1 -20.30 -13.06 13.36
CA MET A 1 -18.96 -13.46 12.92
C MET A 1 -17.99 -12.33 13.23
N SER A 2 -16.77 -12.63 13.67
CA SER A 2 -15.74 -11.60 13.88
C SER A 2 -15.25 -11.09 12.53
N THR A 3 -15.15 -9.77 12.36
CA THR A 3 -14.58 -9.15 11.16
C THR A 3 -13.11 -9.58 11.00
N PHE A 4 -12.79 -10.20 9.87
CA PHE A 4 -11.42 -10.47 9.47
C PHE A 4 -10.81 -9.20 8.85
N ARG A 5 -9.54 -8.94 9.14
CA ARG A 5 -8.81 -7.78 8.62
C ARG A 5 -7.49 -8.24 8.03
N GLN A 6 -7.15 -7.66 6.89
CA GLN A 6 -5.86 -7.84 6.25
C GLN A 6 -5.26 -6.48 5.91
N VAL A 7 -4.00 -6.29 6.29
CA VAL A 7 -3.20 -5.14 5.87
C VAL A 7 -2.41 -5.52 4.63
N LEU A 8 -2.68 -4.81 3.55
CA LEU A 8 -1.95 -4.93 2.31
C LEU A 8 -1.04 -3.72 2.12
N GLY A 9 0.13 -3.97 1.56
CA GLY A 9 1.08 -2.96 1.10
C GLY A 9 1.15 -2.96 -0.42
N LEU A 10 0.77 -1.85 -1.05
CA LEU A 10 0.99 -1.60 -2.48
C LEU A 10 2.30 -0.82 -2.64
N TRP A 11 3.31 -1.53 -3.14
CA TRP A 11 4.60 -0.93 -3.51
C TRP A 11 4.48 -0.23 -4.85
N LEU A 12 4.94 1.01 -4.88
CA LEU A 12 4.87 1.92 -5.99
C LEU A 12 6.25 2.50 -6.28
N VAL A 13 6.49 2.84 -7.55
CA VAL A 13 7.75 3.45 -7.97
C VAL A 13 7.49 4.87 -8.49
N PRO A 14 7.70 5.92 -7.68
CA PRO A 14 7.64 7.29 -8.15
C PRO A 14 8.68 7.52 -9.27
N ASP A 15 8.29 8.23 -10.33
CA ASP A 15 9.16 8.53 -11.45
C ASP A 15 9.78 9.93 -11.32
N PHE A 16 11.01 9.95 -10.81
CA PHE A 16 11.80 11.18 -10.63
C PHE A 16 12.53 11.64 -11.90
N ALA A 17 12.37 10.97 -13.05
CA ALA A 17 13.16 11.30 -14.24
C ALA A 17 12.99 12.76 -14.69
N GLY A 18 11.80 13.35 -14.55
CA GLY A 18 11.57 14.77 -14.82
C GLY A 18 12.25 15.70 -13.80
N VAL A 19 12.33 15.29 -12.53
CA VAL A 19 13.04 16.04 -11.48
C VAL A 19 14.54 16.03 -11.74
N GLU A 20 15.10 14.87 -12.09
CA GLU A 20 16.52 14.69 -12.41
C GLU A 20 16.95 15.52 -13.63
N ARG A 21 16.05 15.68 -14.61
CA ARG A 21 16.26 16.56 -15.78
C ARG A 21 16.02 18.04 -15.49
N GLY A 22 15.53 18.40 -14.31
CA GLY A 22 15.18 19.78 -13.94
C GLY A 22 13.92 20.32 -14.62
N GLU A 23 13.06 19.45 -15.15
CA GLU A 23 11.82 19.82 -15.84
C GLU A 23 10.69 20.12 -14.86
N ILE A 24 10.70 19.46 -13.71
CA ILE A 24 9.72 19.64 -12.63
C ILE A 24 10.44 19.78 -11.28
N PRO A 25 9.89 20.54 -10.31
CA PRO A 25 10.46 20.63 -8.97
C PRO A 25 10.34 19.28 -8.23
N PRO A 26 11.19 19.03 -7.22
CA PRO A 26 11.00 17.91 -6.31
C PRO A 26 9.59 17.92 -5.70
N PRO A 27 8.83 16.81 -5.81
CA PRO A 27 7.47 16.74 -5.31
C PRO A 27 7.45 16.50 -3.80
N HIS A 28 6.44 17.04 -3.14
CA HIS A 28 6.17 16.83 -1.73
C HIS A 28 4.70 16.56 -1.50
N VAL A 29 4.40 15.63 -0.61
CA VAL A 29 3.05 15.29 -0.17
C VAL A 29 2.82 15.92 1.20
N ASN A 30 1.68 16.59 1.33
CA ASN A 30 1.19 17.08 2.61
C ASN A 30 0.12 16.13 3.15
N TYR A 31 0.51 15.23 4.04
CA TYR A 31 -0.40 14.25 4.64
C TYR A 31 -1.40 14.87 5.63
N ASP A 32 -1.24 16.16 6.01
CA ASP A 32 -2.27 16.88 6.77
C ASP A 32 -3.53 17.15 5.95
N THR A 33 -3.40 17.23 4.63
CA THR A 33 -4.48 17.62 3.70
C THR A 33 -4.86 16.53 2.71
N LEU A 34 -4.20 15.37 2.74
CA LEU A 34 -4.49 14.27 1.84
C LEU A 34 -5.86 13.64 2.15
N ASP A 35 -6.73 13.54 1.15
CA ASP A 35 -8.01 12.84 1.28
C ASP A 35 -7.82 11.33 1.12
N THR A 36 -7.63 10.64 2.24
CA THR A 36 -7.42 9.18 2.23
C THR A 36 -8.70 8.39 1.98
N ARG A 37 -9.87 9.02 2.12
CA ARG A 37 -11.16 8.40 1.76
C ARG A 37 -11.30 8.31 0.25
N ASP A 38 -10.85 9.32 -0.48
CA ASP A 38 -10.82 9.29 -1.94
C ASP A 38 -9.89 8.17 -2.47
N VAL A 39 -8.75 7.96 -1.81
CA VAL A 39 -7.84 6.83 -2.13
C VAL A 39 -8.53 5.49 -1.88
N ALA A 40 -9.18 5.33 -0.71
CA ALA A 40 -9.90 4.11 -0.37
C ALA A 40 -11.04 3.82 -1.36
N GLN A 41 -11.82 4.84 -1.73
CA GLN A 41 -12.90 4.72 -2.72
C GLN A 41 -12.37 4.37 -4.11
N THR A 42 -11.23 4.94 -4.50
CA THR A 42 -10.60 4.62 -5.79
C THR A 42 -10.14 3.17 -5.83
N LEU A 43 -9.50 2.67 -4.78
CA LEU A 43 -9.12 1.26 -4.66
C LEU A 43 -10.34 0.33 -4.65
N SER A 44 -11.41 0.71 -3.96
CA SER A 44 -12.65 -0.06 -3.89
C SER A 44 -13.32 -0.17 -5.25
N LYS A 45 -13.48 0.96 -5.97
CA LYS A 45 -14.04 0.97 -7.33
C LYS A 45 -13.15 0.22 -8.32
N PHE A 46 -11.84 0.38 -8.19
CA PHE A 46 -10.89 -0.34 -9.02
C PHE A 46 -11.03 -1.84 -8.83
N ASN A 47 -11.20 -2.34 -7.61
CA ASN A 47 -11.27 -3.77 -7.35
C ASN A 47 -12.69 -4.23 -6.95
N ASP A 48 -13.72 -3.64 -7.53
CA ASP A 48 -15.09 -4.07 -7.29
C ASP A 48 -15.28 -5.51 -7.82
N CYS A 49 -15.50 -6.43 -6.88
CA CYS A 49 -15.64 -7.86 -7.13
C CYS A 49 -16.96 -8.44 -6.61
N GLY A 50 -17.86 -7.58 -6.11
CA GLY A 50 -19.13 -8.01 -5.50
C GLY A 50 -19.03 -8.53 -4.05
N GLU A 51 -17.83 -8.61 -3.48
CA GLU A 51 -17.64 -8.96 -2.06
C GLU A 51 -17.93 -7.77 -1.15
N ASP A 52 -18.56 -8.03 0.01
CA ASP A 52 -18.87 -7.00 1.01
C ASP A 52 -17.65 -6.72 1.91
N VAL A 53 -16.70 -5.95 1.35
CA VAL A 53 -15.49 -5.53 2.07
C VAL A 53 -15.39 -4.01 2.20
N ALA A 54 -14.85 -3.57 3.33
CA ALA A 54 -14.51 -2.17 3.58
C ALA A 54 -13.00 -1.94 3.42
N ILE A 55 -12.62 -0.88 2.70
CA ILE A 55 -11.23 -0.44 2.55
C ILE A 55 -11.01 0.80 3.40
N SER A 56 -9.93 0.79 4.18
CA SER A 56 -9.50 1.95 4.97
C SER A 56 -8.03 2.26 4.68
N VAL A 57 -7.74 3.53 4.40
CA VAL A 57 -6.39 4.01 4.11
C VAL A 57 -5.94 4.92 5.26
N PRO A 58 -4.78 4.70 5.88
CA PRO A 58 -4.24 5.55 6.94
C PRO A 58 -3.92 6.93 6.42
N ASN A 59 -3.96 7.93 7.31
CA ASN A 59 -3.66 9.34 7.01
C ASN A 59 -2.16 9.67 6.87
N ASP A 60 -1.35 8.67 6.50
CA ASP A 60 0.07 8.76 6.15
C ASP A 60 0.46 7.55 5.28
N ALA A 61 1.67 7.54 4.71
CA ALA A 61 2.23 6.42 3.97
C ALA A 61 3.76 6.38 4.03
N VAL A 62 4.35 5.26 3.61
CA VAL A 62 5.79 5.04 3.72
C VAL A 62 6.50 5.57 2.47
N ASP A 63 7.48 6.45 2.68
CA ASP A 63 8.28 7.09 1.64
C ASP A 63 9.63 6.38 1.40
N GLN A 64 10.27 6.71 0.27
CA GLN A 64 11.55 6.11 -0.13
C GLN A 64 12.68 6.34 0.88
N VAL A 65 12.66 7.48 1.59
CA VAL A 65 13.71 7.83 2.54
C VAL A 65 13.63 6.91 3.75
N THR A 66 12.42 6.62 4.23
CA THR A 66 12.17 5.64 5.29
C THR A 66 12.69 4.25 4.91
N VAL A 67 12.35 3.76 3.72
CA VAL A 67 12.81 2.44 3.24
C VAL A 67 14.34 2.39 3.10
N GLN A 68 14.95 3.42 2.50
CA GLN A 68 16.40 3.49 2.32
C GLN A 68 17.17 3.58 3.64
N PHE A 69 16.66 4.35 4.61
CA PHE A 69 17.26 4.43 5.95
C PHE A 69 17.26 3.06 6.65
N ARG A 70 16.20 2.27 6.48
CA ARG A 70 16.12 0.90 7.03
C ARG A 70 17.07 -0.05 6.31
N LEU A 71 17.11 -0.02 4.97
CA LEU A 71 18.06 -0.81 4.17
C LEU A 71 19.53 -0.54 4.53
N THR A 72 19.86 0.70 4.90
CA THR A 72 21.21 1.08 5.32
C THR A 72 21.50 0.84 6.81
N GLY A 73 20.55 0.25 7.55
CA GLY A 73 20.69 -0.07 8.97
C GLY A 73 20.67 1.14 9.92
N ARG A 74 20.23 2.31 9.44
CA ARG A 74 20.18 3.55 10.23
C ARG A 74 18.90 3.68 11.08
N VAL A 75 17.90 2.88 10.78
CA VAL A 75 16.64 2.76 11.53
C VAL A 75 16.43 1.27 11.81
N ALA A 76 16.04 0.94 13.03
CA ALA A 76 15.73 -0.44 13.40
C ALA A 76 14.46 -0.91 12.67
N GLY A 77 14.47 -2.14 12.16
CA GLY A 77 13.31 -2.75 11.51
C GLY A 77 13.62 -3.31 10.13
N SER A 78 12.67 -4.07 9.60
CA SER A 78 12.78 -4.66 8.26
C SER A 78 12.50 -3.60 7.18
N PRO A 79 13.17 -3.68 6.01
CA PRO A 79 12.89 -2.86 4.85
C PRO A 79 11.45 -2.96 4.32
N GLN A 80 10.74 -4.05 4.65
CA GLN A 80 9.35 -4.26 4.23
C GLN A 80 8.34 -3.48 5.10
N CYS A 81 8.80 -2.85 6.19
CA CYS A 81 7.98 -1.98 7.05
C CYS A 81 6.76 -2.70 7.67
N GLU A 82 6.92 -3.96 8.10
CA GLU A 82 5.86 -4.76 8.72
C GLU A 82 5.39 -4.17 10.07
N ASP A 83 6.24 -3.42 10.76
CA ASP A 83 5.90 -2.68 11.98
C ASP A 83 4.82 -1.62 11.73
N PHE A 84 4.88 -0.90 10.61
CA PHE A 84 3.80 0.01 10.20
C PHE A 84 2.47 -0.76 10.04
N ALA A 85 2.51 -1.95 9.44
CA ALA A 85 1.34 -2.78 9.19
C ALA A 85 0.74 -3.36 10.47
N LEU A 86 1.56 -3.76 11.44
CA LEU A 86 1.11 -4.26 12.74
C LEU A 86 0.40 -3.17 13.55
N GLU A 87 0.97 -1.96 13.60
CA GLU A 87 0.31 -0.80 14.23
C GLU A 87 -1.03 -0.49 13.54
N LEU A 88 -1.05 -0.53 12.21
CA LEU A 88 -2.27 -0.28 11.43
C LEU A 88 -3.36 -1.33 11.72
N LEU A 89 -2.98 -2.60 11.80
CA LEU A 89 -3.90 -3.69 12.12
C LEU A 89 -4.50 -3.50 13.52
N ASN A 90 -3.67 -3.22 14.52
CA ASN A 90 -4.10 -2.96 15.89
C ASN A 90 -5.06 -1.77 15.99
N MET A 91 -4.83 -0.72 15.18
CA MET A 91 -5.73 0.43 15.10
C MET A 91 -7.07 0.08 14.46
N ALA A 92 -7.05 -0.67 13.36
CA ALA A 92 -8.26 -1.06 12.63
C ALA A 92 -9.20 -1.97 13.45
N GLU A 93 -8.69 -2.65 14.47
CA GLU A 93 -9.51 -3.40 15.43
C GLU A 93 -10.33 -2.49 16.35
N ARG A 94 -9.84 -1.26 16.61
CA ARG A 94 -10.42 -0.33 17.59
C ARG A 94 -11.25 0.77 16.94
N THR A 95 -10.90 1.17 15.72
CA THR A 95 -11.50 2.32 15.03
C THR A 95 -11.51 2.12 13.52
N GLY A 96 -12.52 2.70 12.84
CA GLY A 96 -12.56 2.78 11.38
C GLY A 96 -11.79 3.99 10.80
N TYR A 97 -11.42 4.96 11.64
CA TYR A 97 -10.55 6.07 11.25
C TYR A 97 -9.10 5.76 11.65
N LEU A 98 -8.23 5.61 10.66
CA LEU A 98 -6.84 5.19 10.82
C LEU A 98 -5.91 6.41 10.90
N ASP A 99 -5.92 7.07 12.07
CA ASP A 99 -4.99 8.16 12.38
C ASP A 99 -3.63 7.64 12.85
N THR A 100 -2.72 7.40 11.91
CA THR A 100 -1.44 6.77 12.20
C THR A 100 -0.33 7.74 12.54
N ARG A 101 -0.53 9.06 12.40
CA ARG A 101 0.54 10.05 12.54
C ARG A 101 1.29 9.96 13.87
N GLY A 102 0.55 9.70 14.96
CA GLY A 102 1.13 9.55 16.28
C GLY A 102 2.01 8.30 16.41
N CYS A 103 1.46 7.12 16.09
CA CYS A 103 2.17 5.85 16.25
C CYS A 103 3.26 5.63 15.21
N TRP A 104 3.14 6.22 14.01
CA TRP A 104 4.15 6.11 12.96
C TRP A 104 5.24 7.17 13.04
N ALA A 105 5.10 8.20 13.89
CA ALA A 105 6.05 9.30 13.99
C ALA A 105 7.50 8.81 14.22
N GLU A 106 7.69 7.82 15.09
CA GLU A 106 8.99 7.25 15.42
C GLU A 106 9.47 6.19 14.40
N LEU A 107 8.57 5.70 13.54
CA LEU A 107 8.88 4.69 12.53
C LEU A 107 9.41 5.31 11.23
N HIS A 108 9.05 6.56 10.96
CA HIS A 108 9.48 7.32 9.79
C HIS A 108 10.91 7.86 9.96
N ALA A 109 11.68 7.85 8.85
CA ALA A 109 12.99 8.52 8.83
C ALA A 109 12.86 10.05 8.76
N LEU A 110 11.79 10.55 8.13
CA LEU A 110 11.49 11.98 8.00
C LEU A 110 10.30 12.37 8.89
N PRO A 111 10.50 13.19 9.93
CA PRO A 111 9.45 13.51 10.89
C PRO A 111 8.43 14.53 10.35
N ASN A 112 8.81 15.39 9.40
CA ASN A 112 7.89 16.39 8.86
C ASN A 112 7.00 15.80 7.76
N ARG A 113 5.80 15.36 8.15
CA ARG A 113 4.80 14.75 7.25
C ARG A 113 4.03 15.75 6.38
N ARG A 114 4.26 17.06 6.54
CA ARG A 114 3.72 18.11 5.63
C ARG A 114 4.55 18.29 4.36
N HIS A 115 5.77 17.78 4.36
CA HIS A 115 6.73 17.94 3.28
C HIS A 115 7.43 16.60 2.99
N ALA A 116 6.68 15.52 3.10
CA ALA A 116 7.18 14.17 2.89
C ALA A 116 7.40 13.90 1.39
N PRO A 117 8.35 13.04 1.02
CA PRO A 117 8.44 12.55 -0.34
C PRO A 117 7.17 11.76 -0.74
N PRO A 118 6.92 11.59 -2.05
CA PRO A 118 5.86 10.71 -2.53
C PRO A 118 5.98 9.29 -1.95
N PRO A 119 4.85 8.61 -1.71
CA PRO A 119 4.86 7.27 -1.15
C PRO A 119 5.48 6.27 -2.13
N VAL A 120 6.26 5.34 -1.59
CA VAL A 120 6.70 4.11 -2.27
C VAL A 120 5.97 2.88 -1.76
N LEU A 121 5.31 2.99 -0.62
CA LEU A 121 4.49 1.92 -0.05
C LEU A 121 3.22 2.54 0.54
N LEU A 122 2.09 2.27 -0.13
CA LEU A 122 0.75 2.60 0.36
C LEU A 122 0.21 1.40 1.12
N LEU A 123 0.03 1.56 2.44
CA LEU A 123 -0.64 0.56 3.26
C LEU A 123 -2.14 0.84 3.28
N PHE A 124 -2.95 -0.20 3.30
CA PHE A 124 -4.39 -0.10 3.51
C PHE A 124 -4.95 -1.37 4.14
N VAL A 125 -6.07 -1.23 4.83
CA VAL A 125 -6.75 -2.33 5.51
C VAL A 125 -7.99 -2.72 4.71
N VAL A 126 -8.12 -4.01 4.44
CA VAL A 126 -9.34 -4.62 3.91
C VAL A 126 -10.02 -5.37 5.04
N SER A 127 -11.29 -5.06 5.29
CA SER A 127 -12.08 -5.62 6.40
C SER A 127 -13.37 -6.23 5.89
N GLY A 128 -13.71 -7.43 6.34
CA GLY A 128 -14.91 -8.14 5.90
C GLY A 128 -15.04 -9.50 6.58
N ASP A 129 -15.76 -10.41 5.96
CA ASP A 129 -15.62 -11.83 6.26
C ASP A 129 -14.27 -12.36 5.72
N PHE A 130 -13.85 -13.54 6.19
CA PHE A 130 -12.56 -14.08 5.78
C PHE A 130 -12.53 -14.37 4.27
N ASP A 131 -13.56 -15.05 3.76
CA ASP A 131 -13.61 -15.45 2.35
C ASP A 131 -13.66 -14.23 1.42
N GLY A 132 -14.50 -13.23 1.70
CA GLY A 132 -14.60 -12.03 0.88
C GLY A 132 -13.32 -11.20 0.90
N VAL A 133 -12.63 -11.09 2.04
CA VAL A 133 -11.31 -10.43 2.10
C VAL A 133 -10.28 -11.20 1.28
N MET A 134 -10.26 -12.54 1.35
CA MET A 134 -9.31 -13.34 0.58
C MET A 134 -9.58 -13.27 -0.93
N VAL A 135 -10.85 -13.34 -1.34
CA VAL A 135 -11.27 -13.16 -2.74
C VAL A 135 -10.89 -11.77 -3.24
N TRP A 136 -11.22 -10.73 -2.48
CA TRP A 136 -10.87 -9.35 -2.84
C TRP A 136 -9.36 -9.17 -3.02
N SER A 137 -8.55 -9.66 -2.07
CA SER A 137 -7.09 -9.58 -2.10
C SER A 137 -6.49 -10.32 -3.29
N GLN A 138 -7.03 -11.50 -3.63
CA GLN A 138 -6.57 -12.26 -4.78
C GLN A 138 -6.93 -11.56 -6.10
N GLN A 139 -8.15 -11.05 -6.21
CA GLN A 139 -8.61 -10.34 -7.39
C GLN A 139 -7.80 -9.06 -7.61
N LEU A 140 -7.44 -8.33 -6.55
CA LEU A 140 -6.58 -7.15 -6.66
C LEU A 140 -5.26 -7.52 -7.33
N ARG A 141 -4.60 -8.59 -6.86
CA ARG A 141 -3.34 -9.06 -7.43
C ARG A 141 -3.50 -9.45 -8.90
N MET A 142 -4.57 -10.14 -9.25
CA MET A 142 -4.87 -10.50 -10.65
C MET A 142 -5.10 -9.26 -11.54
N ARG A 143 -5.85 -8.26 -11.07
CA ARG A 143 -6.09 -7.00 -11.81
C ARG A 143 -4.83 -6.17 -12.00
N LEU A 144 -3.88 -6.30 -11.07
CA LEU A 144 -2.53 -5.74 -11.20
C LEU A 144 -1.59 -6.64 -12.02
N GLY A 145 -2.07 -7.74 -12.61
CA GLY A 145 -1.25 -8.62 -13.44
C GLY A 145 -0.15 -9.37 -12.69
N ILE A 146 -0.27 -9.52 -11.36
CA ILE A 146 0.68 -10.29 -10.54
C ILE A 146 0.44 -11.78 -10.79
N ARG A 147 1.36 -12.42 -11.52
CA ARG A 147 1.24 -13.82 -11.97
C ARG A 147 1.34 -14.82 -10.83
N ALA A 148 1.96 -14.48 -9.71
CA ALA A 148 2.00 -15.31 -8.52
C ALA A 148 0.60 -15.51 -7.89
N ALA A 149 -0.40 -14.70 -8.28
CA ALA A 149 -1.81 -14.91 -7.92
C ALA A 149 -2.54 -15.86 -8.89
N ASP A 150 -1.88 -16.37 -9.93
CA ASP A 150 -2.47 -17.41 -10.78
C ASP A 150 -2.41 -18.76 -10.05
N MET A 151 -3.59 -19.29 -9.72
CA MET A 151 -3.73 -20.57 -9.01
C MET A 151 -3.10 -21.73 -9.80
N LEU A 152 -3.12 -21.69 -11.14
CA LEU A 152 -2.50 -22.73 -11.97
C LEU A 152 -0.97 -22.73 -11.83
N LYS A 153 -0.36 -21.54 -11.72
CA LYS A 153 1.09 -21.41 -11.47
C LYS A 153 1.47 -21.88 -10.08
N GLN A 154 0.66 -21.56 -9.07
CA GLN A 154 0.90 -22.02 -7.70
C GLN A 154 0.84 -23.55 -7.62
N ILE A 155 -0.14 -24.17 -8.26
CA ILE A 155 -0.28 -25.63 -8.30
C ILE A 155 0.89 -26.28 -9.05
N ALA A 156 1.36 -25.65 -10.13
CA ALA A 156 2.51 -26.15 -10.89
C ALA A 156 3.85 -26.02 -10.13
N GLY A 157 3.93 -25.18 -9.09
CA GLY A 157 5.18 -24.90 -8.36
C GLY A 157 6.17 -24.01 -9.13
N ASP A 158 5.74 -23.41 -10.25
CA ASP A 158 6.59 -22.66 -11.20
C ASP A 158 6.52 -21.14 -10.98
N VAL A 159 6.56 -20.70 -9.72
CA VAL A 159 6.52 -19.27 -9.36
C VAL A 159 7.95 -18.74 -9.22
N ALA A 160 8.33 -17.78 -10.06
CA ALA A 160 9.60 -17.07 -9.99
C ALA A 160 9.44 -15.68 -9.35
N ASP A 161 10.55 -15.06 -8.91
CA ASP A 161 10.52 -13.71 -8.30
C ASP A 161 9.84 -12.65 -9.18
N ALA A 162 10.04 -12.73 -10.50
CA ALA A 162 9.40 -11.85 -11.47
C ALA A 162 7.87 -12.00 -11.50
N ASP A 163 7.31 -13.14 -11.09
CA ASP A 163 5.86 -13.36 -11.07
C ASP A 163 5.17 -12.60 -9.92
N TYR A 164 5.91 -12.09 -8.95
CA TYR A 164 5.39 -11.19 -7.91
C TYR A 164 5.28 -9.74 -8.40
N GLN A 165 5.86 -9.43 -9.55
CA GLN A 165 5.77 -8.11 -10.18
C GLN A 165 4.46 -7.93 -10.93
N GLY A 166 3.80 -6.82 -10.64
CA GLY A 166 2.57 -6.39 -11.29
C GLY A 166 2.76 -5.14 -12.14
N HIS A 167 1.69 -4.76 -12.81
CA HIS A 167 1.56 -3.56 -13.61
C HIS A 167 0.39 -2.73 -13.10
N LEU A 168 0.70 -1.53 -12.63
CA LEU A 168 -0.23 -0.50 -12.25
C LEU A 168 -1.02 -0.04 -13.48
N PRO A 169 -2.34 -0.26 -13.54
CA PRO A 169 -3.15 0.17 -14.66
C PRO A 169 -3.13 1.68 -14.81
N SER A 170 -3.32 2.16 -16.04
CA SER A 170 -3.20 3.59 -16.35
C SER A 170 -4.14 4.47 -15.52
N GLU A 171 -5.33 3.97 -15.18
CA GLU A 171 -6.28 4.67 -14.31
C GLU A 171 -5.73 4.93 -12.91
N LEU A 172 -5.10 3.92 -12.27
CA LEU A 172 -4.49 4.06 -10.95
C LEU A 172 -3.21 4.89 -11.02
N ALA A 173 -2.38 4.69 -12.05
CA ALA A 173 -1.16 5.47 -12.24
C ALA A 173 -1.46 6.97 -12.42
N MET A 174 -2.47 7.31 -13.22
CA MET A 174 -2.92 8.71 -13.38
C MET A 174 -3.51 9.26 -12.09
N TYR A 175 -4.30 8.45 -11.36
CA TYR A 175 -4.89 8.86 -10.09
C TYR A 175 -3.80 9.17 -9.06
N PHE A 176 -2.92 8.20 -8.75
CA PHE A 176 -1.82 8.39 -7.81
C PHE A 176 -0.89 9.52 -8.23
N GLY A 177 -0.65 9.68 -9.53
CA GLY A 177 0.20 10.75 -10.00
C GLY A 177 -0.36 12.15 -9.75
N ARG A 178 -1.68 12.31 -9.85
CA ARG A 178 -2.35 13.56 -9.44
C ARG A 178 -2.36 13.72 -7.92
N THR A 179 -2.67 12.65 -7.19
CA THR A 179 -2.82 12.67 -5.73
C THR A 179 -1.50 12.96 -5.01
N PHE A 180 -0.38 12.42 -5.47
CA PHE A 180 0.94 12.56 -4.83
C PHE A 180 1.89 13.53 -5.55
N GLY A 181 1.43 14.16 -6.64
CA GLY A 181 2.17 15.21 -7.34
C GLY A 181 3.38 14.75 -8.15
N ILE A 182 3.48 13.46 -8.49
CA ILE A 182 4.55 12.89 -9.32
C ILE A 182 4.02 11.74 -10.17
N PRO A 183 4.43 11.57 -11.44
CA PRO A 183 4.14 10.35 -12.18
C PRO A 183 4.66 9.11 -11.44
N TYR A 184 3.96 7.98 -11.61
CA TYR A 184 4.40 6.67 -11.14
C TYR A 184 4.73 5.79 -12.32
N ARG A 185 5.79 5.00 -12.19
CA ARG A 185 6.06 3.93 -13.15
C ARG A 185 4.99 2.84 -13.03
N ARG A 186 4.94 1.97 -14.04
CA ARG A 186 3.90 0.93 -14.09
C ARG A 186 4.23 -0.23 -13.18
N GLU A 187 5.48 -0.45 -12.81
CA GLU A 187 5.88 -1.54 -11.93
C GLU A 187 5.28 -1.34 -10.53
N CYS A 188 4.62 -2.37 -10.02
CA CYS A 188 4.10 -2.38 -8.65
C CYS A 188 4.18 -3.78 -8.03
N LEU A 189 4.12 -3.86 -6.70
CA LEU A 189 4.01 -5.12 -5.95
C LEU A 189 2.88 -5.01 -4.93
N VAL A 190 2.23 -6.13 -4.61
CA VAL A 190 1.28 -6.20 -3.49
C VAL A 190 1.76 -7.25 -2.50
N THR A 191 1.99 -6.82 -1.26
CA THR A 191 2.40 -7.68 -0.16
C THR A 191 1.31 -7.73 0.90
N GLY A 192 0.97 -8.92 1.39
CA GLY A 192 0.23 -9.04 2.65
C GLY A 192 1.20 -8.88 3.81
N LEU A 193 1.00 -7.87 4.66
CA LEU A 193 1.97 -7.49 5.69
C LEU A 193 1.51 -7.88 7.10
N ALA A 194 0.21 -7.85 7.36
CA ALA A 194 -0.37 -8.29 8.63
C ALA A 194 -1.82 -8.74 8.41
N SER A 195 -2.34 -9.62 9.28
CA SER A 195 -3.75 -9.98 9.28
C SER A 195 -4.22 -10.35 10.69
N SER A 196 -5.52 -10.21 10.92
CA SER A 196 -6.16 -10.86 12.06
C SER A 196 -5.96 -12.39 12.00
N PRO A 197 -6.13 -13.10 13.12
CA PRO A 197 -6.17 -14.56 13.10
C PRO A 197 -7.27 -15.07 12.16
N VAL A 198 -6.99 -16.17 11.45
CA VAL A 198 -7.97 -16.84 10.61
C VAL A 198 -9.11 -17.38 11.49
N PRO A 199 -10.39 -17.16 11.14
CA PRO A 199 -11.51 -17.72 11.89
C PRO A 199 -11.46 -19.25 11.92
N TYR A 200 -11.83 -19.85 13.07
CA TYR A 200 -11.96 -21.30 13.25
C TYR A 200 -13.30 -21.83 12.74
#